data_AF-A0A644ZSP7-F1
#
_entry.id   AF-A0A644ZSP7-F1
#
_cell.length_a   1.000
_cell.length_b   1.000
_cell.length_c   1.000
_cell.angle_alpha   90.00
_cell.angle_beta   90.00
_cell.angle_gamma   90.00
#
_symmetry.space_group_name_H-M   'P 1'
#
loop_
_entity.id
_entity.type
_entity.pdbx_description
1 polymer ?
#
loop_
_entity_poly.entity_id
_entity_poly.type
_entity_poly.pdbx_seq_one_letter_code
_entity_poly.pdbx_strand_id
1 'polypeptide(L)'
;MNFIYYFLQEQGRASCLRNLKFLDALTVYKDRRDYPHKLKDAIAAYGLEDAVQNSHRAVDDARAAAALLWAMAKERDDLLEYENLFGYHPKYGVSGKRISSVTYLPQSFRRGEPLYERARRG
;
A
#
# COMPACT_ATOMS: atom_id res chain seq x y z
N MET A 1 0.02 2.94 10.87
CA MET A 1 -1.10 3.79 10.44
C MET A 1 -1.85 4.36 11.65
N ASN A 2 -1.13 4.97 12.59
CA ASN A 2 -1.73 5.48 13.83
C ASN A 2 -2.07 6.97 13.76
N PHE A 3 -1.41 7.72 12.87
CA PHE A 3 -1.60 9.17 12.72
C PHE A 3 -3.04 9.54 12.40
N ILE A 4 -3.63 8.96 11.35
CA ILE A 4 -5.01 9.28 10.92
C ILE A 4 -6.02 8.96 12.02
N TYR A 5 -5.84 7.84 12.73
CA TYR A 5 -6.72 7.46 13.83
C TYR A 5 -6.70 8.50 14.95
N TYR A 6 -5.51 8.85 15.46
CA TYR A 6 -5.40 9.81 16.56
C TYR A 6 -5.85 11.21 16.13
N PHE A 7 -5.48 11.65 14.93
CA PHE A 7 -5.96 12.92 14.38
C PHE A 7 -7.49 12.99 14.33
N LEU A 8 -8.15 11.96 13.79
CA LEU A 8 -9.62 11.93 13.71
C LEU A 8 -10.28 11.72 15.07
N GLN A 9 -9.62 11.02 15.99
CA GLN A 9 -10.11 10.84 17.36
C GLN A 9 -10.16 12.17 18.11
N GLU A 10 -9.12 12.99 18.02
CA GLU A 10 -9.08 14.34 18.59
C GLU A 10 -10.20 15.24 18.03
N GLN A 11 -10.57 15.03 16.76
CA GLN A 11 -11.66 15.76 16.11
C GLN A 11 -13.05 15.15 16.35
N GLY A 12 -13.18 14.09 17.17
CA GLY A 12 -14.45 13.39 17.40
C GLY A 12 -15.01 12.64 16.18
N ARG A 13 -14.16 12.40 15.16
CA ARG A 13 -14.53 11.85 13.84
C ARG A 13 -14.01 10.44 13.59
N ALA A 14 -13.45 9.76 14.59
CA ALA A 14 -12.88 8.42 14.42
C ALA A 14 -13.88 7.37 13.86
N SER A 15 -15.19 7.60 14.02
CA SER A 15 -16.24 6.74 13.46
C SER A 15 -16.22 6.65 11.93
N CYS A 16 -15.69 7.66 11.21
CA CYS A 16 -15.61 7.62 9.75
C CYS A 16 -14.68 6.52 9.23
N LEU A 17 -13.76 6.03 10.06
CA LEU A 17 -12.82 4.96 9.70
C LEU A 17 -13.48 3.56 9.66
N ARG A 18 -14.68 3.39 10.24
CA ARG A 18 -15.30 2.06 10.41
C ARG A 18 -15.59 1.34 9.09
N ASN A 19 -15.93 2.08 8.04
CA ASN A 19 -16.34 1.53 6.75
C ASN A 19 -15.32 1.79 5.64
N LEU A 20 -14.13 2.29 5.98
CA LEU A 20 -13.10 2.53 4.98
C LEU A 20 -12.48 1.22 4.52
N LYS A 21 -12.22 1.18 3.22
CA LYS A 21 -11.45 0.15 2.55
C LYS A 21 -10.06 0.69 2.29
N PHE A 22 -9.05 -0.13 2.56
CA PHE A 22 -7.66 0.28 2.45
C PHE A 22 -6.98 -0.43 1.29
N LEU A 23 -6.14 0.29 0.56
CA LEU A 23 -5.27 -0.26 -0.45
C LEU A 23 -3.84 0.19 -0.17
N ASP A 24 -2.91 -0.77 -0.10
CA ASP A 24 -1.50 -0.49 0.14
C ASP A 24 -0.70 -0.61 -1.16
N ALA A 25 -0.29 0.52 -1.72
CA ALA A 25 0.47 0.56 -2.97
C ALA A 25 1.79 -0.23 -2.90
N LEU A 26 2.45 -0.27 -1.73
CA LEU A 26 3.70 -0.99 -1.57
C LEU A 26 3.49 -2.51 -1.63
N THR A 27 2.41 -3.01 -1.03
CA THR A 27 2.02 -4.43 -1.11
C THR A 27 1.83 -4.85 -2.56
N VAL A 28 1.06 -4.08 -3.33
CA VAL A 28 0.82 -4.35 -4.75
C VAL A 28 2.13 -4.29 -5.55
N TYR A 29 2.96 -3.26 -5.31
CA TYR A 29 4.21 -3.06 -6.03
C TYR A 29 5.19 -4.22 -5.83
N LYS A 30 5.33 -4.73 -4.61
CA LYS A 30 6.20 -5.86 -4.27
C LYS A 30 5.84 -7.17 -4.96
N ASP A 31 4.56 -7.39 -5.24
CA ASP A 31 4.12 -8.58 -5.99
C ASP A 31 4.42 -8.45 -7.49
N ARG A 32 4.57 -7.22 -7.99
CA ARG A 32 4.73 -6.93 -9.43
C ARG A 32 6.17 -6.68 -9.85
N ARG A 33 7.03 -6.23 -8.93
CA ARG A 33 8.42 -5.85 -9.22
C ARG A 33 9.37 -6.39 -8.16
N ASP A 34 10.56 -6.77 -8.60
CA ASP A 34 11.66 -7.13 -7.70
C ASP A 34 12.22 -5.88 -6.99
N TYR A 35 13.00 -6.09 -5.94
CA TYR A 35 13.69 -5.02 -5.23
C TYR A 35 14.54 -4.17 -6.20
N PRO A 36 14.58 -2.82 -6.08
CA PRO A 36 14.20 -2.00 -4.92
C PRO A 36 12.75 -1.53 -4.86
N HIS A 37 12.25 -1.34 -3.62
CA HIS A 37 10.85 -1.01 -3.32
C HIS A 37 10.63 0.37 -2.69
N LYS A 38 11.43 1.38 -3.05
CA LYS A 38 11.13 2.77 -2.66
C LYS A 38 10.16 3.38 -3.67
N LEU A 39 9.41 4.41 -3.24
CA LEU A 39 8.45 5.11 -4.10
C LEU A 39 9.10 5.63 -5.39
N LYS A 40 10.31 6.19 -5.31
CA LYS A 40 11.07 6.64 -6.48
C LYS A 40 11.38 5.53 -7.48
N ASP A 41 11.65 4.32 -6.99
CA ASP A 41 11.98 3.17 -7.83
C ASP A 41 10.70 2.66 -8.53
N ALA A 42 9.57 2.74 -7.84
CA ALA A 42 8.25 2.44 -8.40
C ALA A 42 7.81 3.46 -9.45
N ILE A 43 8.03 4.76 -9.21
CA ILE A 43 7.79 5.82 -10.19
C ILE A 43 8.56 5.52 -11.49
N ALA A 44 9.85 5.20 -11.37
CA ALA A 44 10.68 4.86 -12.53
C ALA A 44 10.24 3.56 -13.22
N ALA A 45 9.89 2.54 -12.46
CA ALA A 45 9.45 1.25 -13.01
C ALA A 45 8.11 1.34 -13.79
N TYR A 46 7.34 2.40 -13.60
CA TYR A 46 6.08 2.68 -14.29
C TYR A 46 6.15 3.91 -15.23
N GLY A 47 7.33 4.52 -15.41
CA GLY A 47 7.51 5.66 -16.31
C GLY A 47 6.74 6.91 -15.91
N LEU A 48 6.66 7.20 -14.60
CA LEU A 48 5.84 8.29 -14.05
C LEU A 48 6.65 9.56 -13.74
N GLU A 49 7.94 9.60 -14.05
CA GLU A 49 8.87 10.69 -13.69
C GLU A 49 8.42 12.07 -14.19
N ASP A 50 7.82 12.13 -15.39
CA ASP A 50 7.31 13.38 -15.97
C ASP A 50 5.93 13.78 -15.43
N ALA A 51 5.22 12.84 -14.79
CA ALA A 51 3.86 13.04 -14.31
C ALA A 51 3.80 13.40 -12.81
N VAL A 52 4.81 12.99 -12.02
CA VAL A 52 4.79 13.16 -10.55
C VAL A 52 6.12 13.66 -10.00
N GLN A 53 6.05 14.58 -9.04
CA GLN A 53 7.23 15.06 -8.32
C GLN A 53 7.43 14.22 -7.06
N ASN A 54 8.62 13.63 -6.88
CA ASN A 54 9.03 13.02 -5.61
C ASN A 54 9.85 14.04 -4.80
N SER A 55 9.17 15.02 -4.21
CA SER A 55 9.77 16.23 -3.62
C SER A 55 9.93 16.16 -2.09
N HIS A 56 9.70 15.00 -1.47
CA HIS A 56 9.54 14.80 -0.01
C HIS A 56 8.39 15.59 0.63
N ARG A 57 7.57 16.30 -0.16
CA ARG A 57 6.33 16.90 0.32
C ARG A 57 5.28 15.81 0.37
N ALA A 58 4.65 15.64 1.53
CA ALA A 58 3.62 14.63 1.74
C ALA A 58 2.48 14.67 0.71
N VAL A 59 2.12 15.87 0.22
CA VAL A 59 1.10 16.04 -0.84
C VAL A 59 1.55 15.48 -2.19
N ASP A 60 2.82 15.65 -2.53
CA ASP A 60 3.39 15.18 -3.79
C ASP A 60 3.60 13.66 -3.72
N ASP A 61 4.01 13.13 -2.56
CA ASP A 61 4.09 11.68 -2.30
C ASP A 61 2.72 11.00 -2.39
N ALA A 62 1.66 11.63 -1.85
CA ALA A 62 0.29 11.11 -1.94
C ALA A 62 -0.22 11.07 -3.39
N ARG A 63 0.08 12.11 -4.19
CA ARG A 63 -0.23 12.15 -5.63
C ARG A 63 0.54 11.08 -6.39
N ALA A 64 1.82 10.90 -6.08
CA ALA A 64 2.65 9.87 -6.69
C ALA A 64 2.14 8.46 -6.39
N ALA A 65 1.76 8.18 -5.14
CA ALA A 65 1.17 6.90 -4.76
C ALA A 65 -0.16 6.63 -5.50
N ALA A 66 -1.01 7.65 -5.66
CA ALA A 66 -2.24 7.54 -6.43
C ALA A 66 -1.98 7.25 -7.92
N ALA A 67 -1.06 7.99 -8.55
CA ALA A 67 -0.68 7.76 -9.94
C ALA A 67 -0.09 6.35 -10.16
N LEU A 68 0.73 5.88 -9.21
CA LEU A 68 1.28 4.53 -9.22
C LEU A 68 0.18 3.46 -9.15
N LEU A 69 -0.82 3.62 -8.27
CA LEU A 69 -1.98 2.71 -8.21
C LEU A 69 -2.73 2.69 -9.55
N TRP A 70 -2.96 3.84 -10.18
CA TRP A 70 -3.58 3.88 -11.51
C TRP A 70 -2.75 3.18 -12.59
N ALA A 71 -1.43 3.35 -12.57
CA ALA A 71 -0.54 2.64 -13.50
C ALA A 71 -0.57 1.13 -13.27
N MET A 72 -0.62 0.70 -12.01
CA MET A 72 -0.78 -0.71 -11.64
C MET A 72 -2.14 -1.26 -12.09
N ALA A 73 -3.25 -0.54 -11.92
CA ALA A 73 -4.55 -0.94 -12.43
C ALA A 73 -4.54 -1.15 -13.96
N LYS A 74 -3.85 -0.26 -14.70
CA LYS A 74 -3.70 -0.38 -16.16
C LYS A 74 -2.86 -1.57 -16.58
N GLU A 75 -1.79 -1.90 -15.84
CA GLU A 75 -0.97 -3.08 -16.10
C GLU A 75 -1.75 -4.37 -15.84
N ARG A 76 -2.55 -4.41 -14.76
CA ARG A 76 -3.39 -5.54 -14.38
C ARG A 76 -4.53 -5.08 -13.48
N ASP A 77 -5.75 -5.42 -13.88
CA ASP A 77 -6.99 -5.06 -13.18
C ASP A 77 -7.31 -6.05 -12.05
N ASP A 78 -6.44 -6.09 -11.04
CA ASP A 78 -6.56 -6.97 -9.86
C ASP A 78 -6.51 -6.22 -8.52
N LEU A 79 -6.53 -4.88 -8.54
CA LEU A 79 -6.33 -4.07 -7.33
C LEU A 79 -7.39 -4.32 -6.24
N LEU A 80 -8.62 -4.68 -6.63
CA LEU A 80 -9.68 -4.96 -5.66
C LEU A 80 -9.41 -6.22 -4.84
N GLU A 81 -8.59 -7.14 -5.35
CA GLU A 81 -8.16 -8.34 -4.60
C GLU A 81 -7.22 -8.00 -3.44
N TYR A 82 -6.62 -6.81 -3.47
CA TYR A 82 -5.76 -6.27 -2.42
C TYR A 82 -6.52 -5.42 -1.39
N GLU A 83 -7.85 -5.35 -1.49
CA GLU A 83 -8.66 -4.61 -0.52
C GLU A 83 -8.41 -5.12 0.90
N ASN A 84 -8.05 -4.21 1.80
CA ASN A 84 -7.75 -4.51 3.19
C ASN A 84 -6.65 -5.56 3.39
N LEU A 85 -5.71 -5.69 2.46
CA LEU A 85 -4.62 -6.66 2.53
C LEU A 85 -3.27 -5.96 2.57
N PHE A 86 -2.59 -6.02 3.71
CA PHE A 86 -1.28 -5.37 3.90
C PHE A 86 -0.16 -6.42 4.07
N GLY A 87 0.86 -6.30 3.23
CA GLY A 87 2.11 -7.03 3.36
C GLY A 87 3.02 -6.42 4.42
N TYR A 88 3.63 -7.26 5.27
CA TYR A 88 4.68 -6.84 6.20
C TYR A 88 5.95 -7.67 6.04
N HIS A 89 7.11 -7.07 6.28
CA HIS A 89 8.37 -7.81 6.16
C HIS A 89 8.52 -8.82 7.32
N PRO A 90 8.75 -10.13 7.06
CA PRO A 90 8.74 -11.18 8.10
C PRO A 90 9.71 -10.91 9.26
N LYS A 91 10.90 -10.37 8.95
CA LYS A 91 11.92 -10.02 9.95
C LYS A 91 11.48 -8.94 10.94
N TYR A 92 10.64 -8.00 10.51
CA TYR A 92 10.29 -6.81 11.30
C TYR A 92 8.86 -6.86 11.86
N GLY A 93 8.02 -7.76 11.34
CA GLY A 93 6.63 -7.87 11.77
C GLY A 93 5.78 -6.68 11.33
N VAL A 94 4.59 -6.57 11.92
CA VAL A 94 3.69 -5.43 11.74
C VAL A 94 4.02 -4.38 12.78
N SER A 95 4.25 -3.13 12.37
CA SER A 95 4.53 -2.02 13.28
C SER A 95 3.25 -1.28 13.69
N GLY A 96 3.22 -0.84 14.96
CA GLY A 96 2.11 -0.07 15.51
C GLY A 96 0.82 -0.87 15.74
N LYS A 97 -0.29 -0.15 15.93
CA LYS A 97 -1.60 -0.77 16.17
C LYS A 97 -2.17 -1.27 14.85
N ARG A 98 -2.67 -2.50 14.84
CA ARG A 98 -3.35 -3.08 13.68
C ARG A 98 -4.68 -2.39 13.44
N ILE A 99 -5.03 -2.20 12.17
CA ILE A 99 -6.36 -1.82 11.75
C ILE A 99 -7.19 -3.11 11.73
N SER A 100 -8.29 -3.15 12.49
CA SER A 100 -9.08 -4.39 12.66
C SER A 100 -9.70 -4.90 11.37
N SER A 101 -9.98 -4.02 10.41
CA SER A 101 -10.54 -4.39 9.11
C SER A 101 -9.48 -4.90 8.11
N VAL A 102 -8.18 -4.84 8.45
CA VAL A 102 -7.07 -5.18 7.56
C VAL A 102 -6.46 -6.52 7.93
N THR A 103 -6.31 -7.38 6.94
CA THR A 103 -5.55 -8.63 7.01
C THR A 103 -4.08 -8.34 6.76
N TYR A 104 -3.20 -8.87 7.62
CA TYR A 104 -1.76 -8.68 7.53
C TYR A 104 -1.07 -9.99 7.20
N LEU A 105 -0.32 -10.06 6.10
CA LEU A 105 0.43 -11.26 5.70
C LEU A 105 1.92 -10.98 5.51
N PRO A 106 2.79 -11.98 5.80
CA PRO A 106 4.22 -11.83 5.59
C PRO A 106 4.53 -11.71 4.09
N GLN A 107 5.23 -10.64 3.71
CA GLN A 107 5.66 -10.36 2.33
C GLN A 107 7.13 -9.94 2.33
N SER A 108 7.98 -10.84 1.80
CA SER A 108 9.43 -10.60 1.70
C SER A 108 9.77 -9.68 0.53
N PHE A 109 11.04 -9.28 0.40
CA PHE A 109 11.50 -8.56 -0.80
C PHE A 109 11.59 -9.44 -2.05
N ARG A 110 11.64 -10.77 -1.88
CA ARG A 110 11.62 -11.68 -3.02
C ARG A 110 10.19 -11.80 -3.54
N ARG A 111 10.03 -11.63 -4.84
CA ARG A 111 8.76 -11.88 -5.52
C ARG A 111 8.40 -13.36 -5.40
N GLY A 112 7.10 -13.61 -5.26
CA GLY A 112 6.53 -14.94 -5.21
C GLY A 112 5.11 -14.90 -5.76
N GLU A 113 4.27 -15.80 -5.27
CA GLU A 113 2.85 -15.74 -5.53
C GLU A 113 2.24 -14.44 -4.97
N PRO A 114 1.29 -13.80 -5.69
CA PRO A 114 0.60 -12.62 -5.20
C PRO A 114 0.00 -12.81 -3.80
N LEU A 115 0.06 -11.77 -2.99
CA LEU A 115 -0.34 -11.84 -1.59
C LEU A 115 -1.82 -12.18 -1.43
N TYR A 116 -2.68 -11.74 -2.35
CA TYR A 116 -4.11 -12.05 -2.32
C TYR A 116 -4.40 -13.53 -2.58
N GLU A 117 -3.63 -14.21 -3.43
CA GLU A 117 -3.79 -15.67 -3.62
C GLU A 117 -3.42 -16.43 -2.35
N ARG A 118 -2.37 -15.97 -1.66
CA ARG A 118 -1.99 -16.52 -0.36
C ARG A 118 -3.03 -16.26 0.71
N ALA A 119 -3.70 -15.11 0.66
CA ALA A 119 -4.80 -14.77 1.58
C ALA A 119 -6.03 -15.66 1.39
N ARG A 120 -6.32 -16.10 0.16
CA ARG A 120 -7.44 -17.01 -0.13
C ARG A 120 -7.22 -18.45 0.30
N ARG A 121 -5.96 -18.86 0.51
CA ARG A 121 -5.59 -20.24 0.87
C ARG A 121 -5.53 -20.48 2.39
N GLY A 122 -5.48 -19.43 3.20
CA GLY A 122 -5.39 -19.49 4.66
C GLY A 122 -6.74 -19.27 5.32
#